data_AF-A0A2V7GMB9-F1
#
_entry.id   AF-A0A2V7GMB9-F1
#
_cell.length_a   1.000
_cell.length_b   1.000
_cell.length_c   1.000
_cell.angle_alpha   90.00
_cell.angle_beta   90.00
_cell.angle_gamma   90.00
#
_symmetry.space_group_name_H-M   'P 1'
#
loop_
_entity.id
_entity.type
_entity.pdbx_description
1 polymer ?
#
loop_
_entity_poly.entity_id
_entity_poly.type
_entity_poly.pdbx_seq_one_letter_code
_entity_poly.pdbx_strand_id
1 'polypeptide(L)'
;MAKRVYLTARDLVFRSKLGAAVAARGGEVVREDAGCDLAVLDVEAPDALTRIRGFVTRGIPVLAYGPHVRAELLRAAREAGAIAVPNSQVEATLLELLA
;
A
#
# COMPACT_ATOMS: atom_id res chain seq x y z
N MET A 1 -0.82 9.31 -17.75
CA MET A 1 0.53 8.97 -17.23
C MET A 1 0.37 7.75 -16.33
N ALA A 2 1.28 6.79 -16.39
CA ALA A 2 1.21 5.59 -15.55
C ALA A 2 1.37 5.97 -14.07
N LYS A 3 0.47 5.52 -13.19
CA LYS A 3 0.59 5.73 -11.74
C LYS A 3 1.80 4.96 -11.22
N ARG A 4 2.74 5.66 -10.57
CA ARG A 4 3.93 5.09 -9.94
C ARG A 4 3.56 4.59 -8.54
N VAL A 5 3.59 3.29 -8.33
CA VAL A 5 3.18 2.63 -7.10
C VAL A 5 4.41 2.16 -6.32
N TYR A 6 4.66 2.74 -5.16
CA TYR A 6 5.64 2.22 -4.21
C TYR A 6 5.01 1.05 -3.45
N LEU A 7 5.42 -0.18 -3.76
CA LEU A 7 4.89 -1.39 -3.15
C LEU A 7 5.90 -1.96 -2.18
N THR A 8 5.48 -2.29 -0.96
CA THR A 8 6.25 -3.10 -0.01
C THR A 8 5.42 -4.29 0.43
N ALA A 9 6.07 -5.44 0.57
CA ALA A 9 5.47 -6.67 1.05
C ALA A 9 6.58 -7.55 1.63
N ARG A 10 6.29 -8.26 2.73
CA ARG A 10 7.23 -9.22 3.32
C ARG A 10 7.37 -10.49 2.49
N ASP A 11 6.28 -10.91 1.83
CA ASP A 11 6.24 -12.09 0.99
C ASP A 11 6.40 -11.75 -0.50
N LEU A 12 7.35 -12.42 -1.16
CA LEU A 12 7.66 -12.17 -2.58
C LEU A 12 6.53 -12.60 -3.52
N VAL A 13 5.80 -13.66 -3.18
CA VAL A 13 4.67 -14.14 -4.00
C VAL A 13 3.55 -13.12 -3.96
N PHE A 14 3.21 -12.63 -2.77
CA PHE A 14 2.22 -11.57 -2.56
C PHE A 14 2.64 -10.27 -3.23
N ARG A 15 3.92 -9.90 -3.12
CA ARG A 15 4.50 -8.77 -3.86
C ARG A 15 4.28 -8.92 -5.37
N SER A 16 4.60 -10.10 -5.91
CA SER A 16 4.47 -10.37 -7.35
C SER A 16 3.01 -10.29 -7.79
N LYS A 17 2.08 -10.80 -6.99
CA LYS A 17 0.63 -10.72 -7.24
C LYS A 17 0.15 -9.27 -7.32
N LEU A 18 0.47 -8.45 -6.32
CA LEU A 18 0.10 -7.04 -6.32
C LEU A 18 0.79 -6.28 -7.46
N GLY A 19 2.04 -6.60 -7.78
CA GLY A 19 2.73 -6.02 -8.93
C GLY A 19 2.06 -6.34 -10.26
N ALA A 20 1.57 -7.57 -10.45
CA ALA A 20 0.79 -7.93 -11.63
C ALA A 20 -0.55 -7.16 -11.70
N ALA A 21 -1.22 -6.96 -10.57
CA ALA A 21 -2.45 -6.15 -10.50
C ALA A 21 -2.20 -4.68 -10.87
N VAL A 22 -1.08 -4.09 -10.41
CA VAL A 22 -0.64 -2.73 -10.79
C VAL A 22 -0.42 -2.64 -12.30
N ALA A 23 0.35 -3.57 -12.87
CA ALA A 23 0.64 -3.60 -14.30
C ALA A 23 -0.62 -3.79 -15.15
N ALA A 24 -1.58 -4.63 -14.71
CA ALA A 24 -2.85 -4.84 -15.39
C ALA A 24 -3.73 -3.58 -15.48
N ARG A 25 -3.49 -2.58 -14.64
CA ARG A 25 -4.15 -1.26 -14.69
C ARG A 25 -3.27 -0.16 -15.29
N GLY A 26 -2.16 -0.51 -15.93
CA GLY A 26 -1.24 0.44 -16.54
C GLY A 26 -0.43 1.27 -15.55
N GLY A 27 -0.36 0.84 -14.28
CA GLY A 27 0.56 1.40 -13.29
C GLY A 27 1.95 0.77 -13.38
N GLU A 28 2.91 1.40 -12.71
CA GLU A 28 4.29 0.94 -12.63
C GLU A 28 4.69 0.75 -11.16
N VAL A 29 5.23 -0.42 -10.80
CA VAL A 29 5.79 -0.61 -9.45
C VAL A 29 7.20 -0.02 -9.39
N VAL A 30 7.38 1.00 -8.55
CA VAL A 30 8.67 1.66 -8.35
C VAL A 30 9.37 1.15 -7.09
N ARG A 31 10.71 1.18 -7.11
CA ARG A 31 11.55 0.78 -5.97
C ARG A 31 11.80 1.92 -4.98
N GLU A 32 11.77 3.15 -5.47
CA GLU A 32 12.01 4.35 -4.69
C GLU A 32 10.68 5.01 -4.31
N ASP A 33 10.61 5.56 -3.10
CA ASP A 33 9.45 6.29 -2.59
C ASP A 33 9.38 7.75 -3.14
N ALA A 34 10.47 8.21 -3.75
CA ALA A 34 10.56 9.52 -4.39
C ALA A 34 9.67 9.53 -5.65
N GLY A 35 8.69 10.45 -5.65
CA GLY A 35 7.79 10.66 -6.79
C GLY A 35 6.84 9.50 -7.08
N CYS A 36 6.50 8.66 -6.09
CA CYS A 36 5.38 7.73 -6.25
C CYS A 36 4.04 8.44 -6.06
N ASP A 37 3.03 8.02 -6.80
CA ASP A 37 1.66 8.55 -6.75
C ASP A 37 0.79 7.81 -5.73
N LEU A 38 1.19 6.59 -5.34
CA LEU A 38 0.51 5.72 -4.38
C LEU A 38 1.52 4.87 -3.63
N ALA A 39 1.38 4.74 -2.31
CA ALA A 39 2.17 3.82 -1.50
C ALA A 39 1.31 2.65 -0.99
N VAL A 40 1.80 1.41 -1.15
CA VAL A 40 1.15 0.19 -0.67
C VAL A 40 2.06 -0.47 0.37
N LEU A 41 1.60 -0.53 1.62
CA LEU A 41 2.42 -0.89 2.78
C LEU A 41 1.80 -2.03 3.60
N ASP A 42 2.62 -3.00 4.01
CA ASP A 42 2.26 -4.00 5.01
C ASP A 42 2.30 -3.36 6.42
N VAL A 43 1.20 -3.41 7.17
CA VAL A 43 1.10 -2.83 8.52
C VAL A 43 1.96 -3.54 9.55
N GLU A 44 2.39 -4.77 9.26
CA GLU A 44 3.31 -5.53 10.11
C GLU A 44 4.78 -5.34 9.67
N ALA A 45 5.06 -4.48 8.68
CA ALA A 45 6.43 -4.08 8.37
C ALA A 45 7.03 -3.24 9.51
N PRO A 46 8.35 -3.35 9.77
CA PRO A 46 9.03 -2.42 10.67
C PRO A 46 8.77 -0.97 10.24
N ASP A 47 8.54 -0.11 11.22
CA ASP A 47 8.28 1.33 11.02
C ASP A 47 7.07 1.67 10.13
N ALA A 48 6.14 0.73 9.92
CA ALA A 48 4.98 0.92 9.03
C ALA A 48 4.22 2.22 9.33
N LEU A 49 3.91 2.50 10.60
CA LEU A 49 3.21 3.73 11.00
C LEU A 49 4.01 5.00 10.71
N THR A 50 5.32 4.97 10.91
CA THR A 50 6.21 6.12 10.61
C THR A 50 6.24 6.37 9.10
N ARG A 51 6.33 5.31 8.29
CA ARG A 51 6.28 5.41 6.82
C ARG A 51 4.92 5.92 6.34
N ILE A 52 3.83 5.38 6.86
CA ILE A 52 2.46 5.84 6.55
C ILE A 52 2.35 7.36 6.77
N ARG A 53 2.73 7.84 7.96
CA ARG A 53 2.71 9.27 8.28
C ARG A 53 3.58 10.10 7.34
N GLY A 54 4.76 9.59 6.96
CA GLY A 54 5.65 10.25 6.01
C GLY A 54 5.02 10.48 4.64
N PHE A 55 4.36 9.46 4.08
CA PHE A 55 3.64 9.58 2.80
C PHE A 55 2.42 10.49 2.91
N VAL A 56 1.61 10.33 3.95
CA VAL A 56 0.41 11.16 4.17
C VAL A 56 0.78 12.63 4.31
N THR A 57 1.85 12.95 5.03
CA THR A 57 2.35 14.34 5.18
C THR A 57 2.82 14.93 3.85
N ARG A 58 3.32 14.11 2.93
CA ARG A 58 3.68 14.50 1.55
C ARG A 58 2.46 14.58 0.61
N GLY A 59 1.25 14.31 1.10
CA GLY A 59 0.02 14.27 0.30
C GLY A 59 -0.10 13.03 -0.59
N ILE A 60 0.70 11.99 -0.34
CA ILE A 60 0.67 10.75 -1.11
C ILE A 60 -0.34 9.80 -0.46
N PRO A 61 -1.35 9.30 -1.21
CA PRO A 61 -2.29 8.32 -0.69
C PRO A 61 -1.57 7.03 -0.30
N VAL A 62 -2.01 6.42 0.81
CA VAL A 62 -1.43 5.18 1.32
C VAL A 62 -2.51 4.11 1.44
N LEU A 63 -2.28 2.97 0.78
CA LEU A 63 -3.02 1.74 0.98
C LEU A 63 -2.23 0.83 1.93
N ALA A 64 -2.69 0.73 3.16
CA ALA A 64 -2.09 -0.15 4.16
C ALA A 64 -2.85 -1.50 4.19
N TYR A 65 -2.14 -2.60 4.38
CA TYR A 65 -2.76 -3.92 4.46
C TYR A 65 -2.16 -4.82 5.52
N GLY A 66 -2.94 -5.75 6.04
CA GLY A 66 -2.47 -6.72 7.03
C GLY A 66 -3.50 -7.81 7.36
N PRO A 67 -3.14 -8.80 8.20
CA PRO A 67 -4.08 -9.81 8.66
C PRO A 67 -5.28 -9.18 9.38
N HIS A 68 -6.50 -9.67 9.13
CA HIS A 68 -7.71 -9.15 9.79
C HIS A 68 -7.68 -9.30 11.32
N VAL A 69 -6.92 -10.28 11.83
CA VAL A 69 -6.67 -10.48 13.27
C VAL A 69 -5.80 -9.39 13.91
N ARG A 70 -5.11 -8.58 13.11
CA ARG A 70 -4.32 -7.42 13.56
C ARG A 70 -5.16 -6.14 13.52
N ALA A 71 -6.37 -6.18 14.09
CA ALA A 71 -7.32 -5.07 14.04
C ALA A 71 -6.74 -3.75 14.56
N GLU A 72 -5.95 -3.79 15.64
CA GLU A 72 -5.29 -2.61 16.22
C GLU A 72 -4.26 -1.98 15.27
N LEU A 73 -3.49 -2.78 14.54
CA LEU A 73 -2.54 -2.25 13.55
C LEU A 73 -3.26 -1.61 12.36
N LEU A 74 -4.32 -2.26 11.87
CA LEU A 74 -5.16 -1.70 10.81
C LEU A 74 -5.86 -0.40 11.27
N ARG A 75 -6.31 -0.34 12.52
CA ARG A 75 -6.89 0.87 13.11
C ARG A 75 -5.85 1.98 13.20
N ALA A 76 -4.67 1.72 13.75
CA ALA A 76 -3.59 2.71 13.85
C ALA A 76 -3.16 3.23 12.46
N ALA A 77 -3.15 2.37 11.43
CA ALA A 77 -2.88 2.80 10.06
C ALA A 77 -3.95 3.77 9.52
N ARG A 78 -5.24 3.53 9.82
CA ARG A 78 -6.34 4.46 9.46
C ARG A 78 -6.24 5.78 10.20
N GLU A 79 -5.96 5.73 11.50
CA GLU A 79 -5.76 6.92 12.32
C GLU A 79 -4.56 7.76 11.83
N ALA A 80 -3.54 7.10 11.26
CA ALA A 80 -2.40 7.76 10.61
C ALA A 80 -2.71 8.30 9.20
N GLY A 81 -3.94 8.13 8.68
CA GLY A 81 -4.40 8.68 7.40
C GLY A 81 -4.33 7.72 6.21
N ALA A 82 -4.00 6.43 6.41
CA ALA A 82 -4.04 5.45 5.34
C ALA A 82 -5.45 4.86 5.12
N ILE A 83 -5.70 4.38 3.90
CA ILE A 83 -6.75 3.41 3.62
C ILE A 83 -6.22 2.05 4.10
N ALA A 84 -6.70 1.53 5.23
CA ALA A 84 -6.24 0.23 5.74
C ALA A 84 -7.26 -0.89 5.50
N VAL A 85 -6.83 -2.02 4.96
CA VAL A 85 -7.69 -3.16 4.61
C VAL A 85 -7.07 -4.52 4.98
N PRO A 86 -7.86 -5.59 5.15
CA PRO A 86 -7.33 -6.94 5.28
C PRO A 86 -6.55 -7.41 4.03
N ASN A 87 -5.64 -8.39 4.20
CA ASN A 87 -4.90 -9.04 3.08
C ASN A 87 -5.80 -9.52 1.94
N SER A 88 -7.03 -9.97 2.25
CA SER A 88 -7.97 -10.45 1.23
C SER A 88 -8.57 -9.33 0.37
N GLN A 89 -8.54 -8.08 0.83
CA GLN A 89 -9.18 -6.93 0.18
C GLN A 89 -8.19 -5.99 -0.49
N VAL A 90 -6.89 -6.10 -0.18
CA VAL A 90 -5.86 -5.16 -0.69
C VAL A 90 -5.78 -5.14 -2.21
N GLU A 91 -5.91 -6.29 -2.89
CA GLU A 91 -5.86 -6.35 -4.35
C GLU A 91 -7.06 -5.62 -4.98
N ALA A 92 -8.28 -5.91 -4.52
CA ALA A 92 -9.48 -5.24 -5.02
C ALA A 92 -9.42 -3.72 -4.79
N THR A 93 -9.03 -3.31 -3.58
CA THR A 93 -8.88 -1.89 -3.21
C THR A 93 -7.79 -1.22 -4.05
N LEU A 94 -6.68 -1.91 -4.30
CA LEU A 94 -5.61 -1.41 -5.16
C LEU A 94 -6.11 -1.17 -6.59
N LEU A 95 -6.88 -2.09 -7.14
CA LEU A 95 -7.46 -1.95 -8.49
C LEU A 95 -8.44 -0.77 -8.58
N GLU A 96 -9.23 -0.54 -7.52
CA GLU A 96 -10.12 0.62 -7.43
C GLU A 96 -9.34 1.95 -7.38
N LEU A 97 -8.25 2.00 -6.62
CA LEU A 97 -7.39 3.19 -6.52
C LEU A 97 -6.58 3.46 -7.80
N LEU A 98 -6.43 2.46 -8.68
CA LEU A 98 -5.73 2.58 -9.96
C LEU A 98 -6.66 2.86 -11.14
N ALA A 99 -7.99 2.78 -10.95
CA ALA A 99 -8.95 3.30 -11.91
C ALA A 99 -8.80 4.82 -12.10
#